data_AF-A0A1A9B9R0-F1
#
_entry.id   AF-A0A1A9B9R0-F1
#
_cell.length_a   1.000
_cell.length_b   1.000
_cell.length_c   1.000
_cell.angle_alpha   90.00
_cell.angle_beta   90.00
_cell.angle_gamma   90.00
#
_symmetry.space_group_name_H-M   'P 1'
#
loop_
_entity.id
_entity.type
_entity.pdbx_description
1 polymer ?
#
loop_
_entity_poly.entity_id
_entity_poly.type
_entity_poly.pdbx_seq_one_letter_code
_entity_poly.pdbx_strand_id
1 'polypeptide(L)'
;MQRFDSVGGDLVVGTAVRARVMSHERWGVMAEVLGHETVGASVDAGFIDSPSGAPRALPEEYPPVGEQVDAVVQEISRYHPPVWIRLTMRAADLREFSWPCGCCGQLTILSPGGDGVTVDVRSSEKAGCASFAAHRSCLADRLNPDFNGDRARVIAVGRE
;
A
#
# COMPACT_ATOMS: atom_id res chain seq x y z
N MET A 1 -24.47 6.52 11.13
CA MET A 1 -23.02 6.50 11.38
C MET A 1 -22.35 5.90 10.15
N GLN A 2 -21.78 6.71 9.27
CA GLN A 2 -20.96 6.21 8.17
C GLN A 2 -19.75 5.50 8.81
N ARG A 3 -19.58 4.22 8.52
CA ARG A 3 -18.38 3.49 8.96
C ARG A 3 -17.19 4.19 8.31
N PHE A 4 -16.22 4.60 9.13
CA PHE A 4 -14.94 5.15 8.70
C PHE A 4 -14.20 4.26 7.67
N ASP A 5 -14.62 3.00 7.58
CA ASP A 5 -14.20 1.98 6.61
C ASP A 5 -14.42 2.36 5.13
N SER A 6 -15.21 3.39 4.80
CA SER A 6 -15.55 3.72 3.40
C SER A 6 -14.61 4.74 2.73
N VAL A 7 -13.77 5.47 3.47
CA VAL A 7 -12.86 6.46 2.87
C VAL A 7 -11.62 5.74 2.33
N GLY A 8 -11.48 5.71 0.99
CA GLY A 8 -10.44 4.93 0.32
C GLY A 8 -10.57 3.42 0.56
N GLY A 9 -11.80 2.94 0.75
CA GLY A 9 -12.08 1.52 1.00
C GLY A 9 -11.83 0.61 -0.21
N ASP A 10 -11.75 1.20 -1.40
CA ASP A 10 -11.34 0.59 -2.65
C ASP A 10 -9.82 0.65 -2.89
N LEU A 11 -9.09 1.47 -2.14
CA LEU A 11 -7.63 1.46 -2.17
C LEU A 11 -7.08 0.30 -1.32
N VAL A 12 -6.26 -0.50 -1.99
CA VAL A 12 -5.56 -1.66 -1.41
C VAL A 12 -4.06 -1.46 -1.65
N VAL A 13 -3.26 -1.93 -0.71
CA VAL A 13 -1.79 -1.96 -0.87
C VAL A 13 -1.43 -2.81 -2.09
N GLY A 14 -0.47 -2.34 -2.88
CA GLY A 14 -0.04 -2.98 -4.14
C GLY A 14 -0.83 -2.54 -5.37
N THR A 15 -1.92 -1.77 -5.21
CA THR A 15 -2.66 -1.21 -6.33
C THR A 15 -1.91 -0.03 -6.95
N ALA A 16 -1.81 -0.03 -8.28
CA ALA A 16 -1.31 1.09 -9.05
C ALA A 16 -2.36 2.21 -9.14
N VAL A 17 -1.93 3.46 -8.96
CA VAL A 17 -2.77 4.66 -8.97
C VAL A 17 -2.11 5.78 -9.75
N ARG A 18 -2.92 6.75 -10.19
CA ARG A 18 -2.43 8.04 -10.67
C ARG A 18 -2.42 9.04 -9.53
N ALA A 19 -1.33 9.77 -9.37
CA ALA A 19 -1.20 10.81 -8.36
C ALA A 19 -0.70 12.12 -8.97
N ARG A 20 -1.14 13.26 -8.43
CA ARG A 20 -0.59 14.59 -8.76
C ARG A 20 0.36 15.04 -7.67
N VAL A 21 1.55 15.52 -8.04
CA VAL A 21 2.49 16.11 -7.09
C VAL A 21 2.00 17.50 -6.67
N MET A 22 1.88 17.73 -5.36
CA MET A 22 1.28 18.94 -4.80
C MET A 22 2.33 19.91 -4.24
N SER A 23 3.35 19.38 -3.57
CA SER A 23 4.47 20.17 -3.07
C SER A 23 5.72 19.30 -2.92
N HIS A 24 6.88 19.97 -2.88
CA HIS A 24 8.16 19.35 -2.55
C HIS A 24 8.50 19.60 -1.09
N GLU A 25 9.07 18.58 -0.45
CA GLU A 25 9.47 18.60 0.95
C GLU A 25 10.90 18.07 1.09
N ARG A 26 11.61 18.42 2.17
CA ARG A 26 13.00 17.92 2.37
C ARG A 26 13.10 16.40 2.47
N TRP A 27 11.99 15.73 2.77
CA TRP A 27 11.90 14.29 2.96
C TRP A 27 11.27 13.56 1.76
N GLY A 28 10.69 14.26 0.78
CA GLY A 28 9.97 13.67 -0.34
C GLY A 28 8.99 14.63 -1.00
N VAL A 29 7.85 14.14 -1.45
CA VAL A 29 6.79 14.96 -2.05
C VAL A 29 5.43 14.69 -1.43
N MET A 30 4.63 15.74 -1.35
CA MET A 30 3.20 15.64 -1.08
C MET A 30 2.49 15.30 -2.38
N ALA A 31 1.49 14.44 -2.31
CA ALA A 31 0.74 13.98 -3.46
C ALA A 31 -0.76 13.94 -3.20
N GLU A 32 -1.53 14.01 -4.27
CA GLU A 32 -2.97 13.81 -4.28
C GLU A 32 -3.26 12.59 -5.16
N VAL A 33 -3.92 11.56 -4.63
CA VAL A 33 -4.34 10.41 -5.43
C VAL A 33 -5.61 10.78 -6.18
N LEU A 34 -5.58 10.69 -7.51
CA LEU A 34 -6.73 11.05 -8.35
C LEU A 34 -7.90 10.07 -8.09
N GLY A 35 -9.10 10.61 -7.88
CA GLY A 35 -10.29 9.86 -7.44
C GLY A 35 -10.38 9.65 -5.92
N HIS A 36 -9.35 10.04 -5.17
CA HIS A 36 -9.27 9.90 -3.71
C HIS A 36 -8.71 11.17 -3.04
N GLU A 37 -9.10 12.35 -3.56
CA GLU A 37 -8.51 13.64 -3.21
C GLU A 37 -8.75 14.04 -1.74
N THR A 38 -9.69 13.39 -1.06
CA THR A 38 -9.98 13.62 0.37
C THR A 38 -9.03 12.87 1.31
N VAL A 39 -8.14 12.02 0.78
CA VAL A 39 -7.16 11.25 1.55
C VAL A 39 -5.77 11.83 1.32
N GLY A 40 -5.08 12.17 2.41
CA GLY A 40 -3.71 12.69 2.32
C GLY A 40 -2.76 11.62 1.79
N ALA A 41 -1.86 12.01 0.88
CA ALA A 41 -0.86 11.10 0.33
C ALA A 41 0.51 11.75 0.21
N SER A 42 1.55 10.92 0.28
CA SER A 42 2.94 11.34 0.10
C SER A 42 3.82 10.23 -0.44
N VAL A 43 4.99 10.63 -0.96
CA VAL A 43 6.05 9.73 -1.40
C VAL A 43 7.35 10.19 -0.79
N ASP A 44 7.97 9.36 0.04
CA ASP A 44 9.27 9.67 0.60
C ASP A 44 10.33 9.61 -0.50
N ALA A 45 11.39 10.41 -0.39
CA ALA A 45 12.49 10.44 -1.34
C ALA A 45 13.16 9.07 -1.54
N GLY A 46 13.09 8.21 -0.53
CA GLY A 46 13.54 6.82 -0.62
C GLY A 46 12.72 6.00 -1.62
N PHE A 47 11.47 6.36 -1.91
CA PHE A 47 10.57 5.64 -2.81
C PHE A 47 10.33 6.37 -4.13
N ILE A 48 11.27 7.23 -4.51
CA ILE A 48 11.37 7.85 -5.82
C ILE A 48 12.66 7.34 -6.45
N ASP A 49 12.66 7.01 -7.75
CA ASP A 49 13.89 6.64 -8.44
C ASP A 49 14.86 7.82 -8.45
N SER A 50 16.15 7.56 -8.21
CA SER A 50 17.21 8.56 -8.23
C SER A 50 18.12 8.33 -9.44
N PRO A 51 18.03 9.15 -10.51
CA PRO A 51 18.89 9.02 -11.68
C PRO A 51 20.38 9.17 -11.38
N SER A 52 20.75 9.90 -10.31
CA SER A 52 22.14 10.00 -9.84
C SER A 52 22.66 8.73 -9.16
N GLY A 53 21.79 7.73 -8.92
CA GLY A 53 22.14 6.50 -8.21
C GLY A 53 22.24 6.66 -6.69
N ALA A 54 21.78 7.80 -6.14
CA ALA A 54 21.72 8.00 -4.70
C ALA A 54 20.71 7.03 -4.06
N PRO A 55 20.91 6.63 -2.79
CA PRO A 55 19.98 5.71 -2.09
C PRO A 55 18.58 6.31 -1.86
N ARG A 56 18.46 7.64 -1.96
CA ARG A 56 17.21 8.41 -1.95
C ARG A 56 17.32 9.50 -3.00
N ALA A 57 16.22 9.82 -3.66
CA ALA A 57 16.17 10.93 -4.60
C ALA A 57 16.59 12.25 -3.92
N LEU A 58 17.35 13.05 -4.64
CA LEU A 58 17.67 14.42 -4.25
C LEU A 58 16.50 15.35 -4.60
N PRO A 59 16.34 16.49 -3.92
CA PRO A 59 15.22 17.41 -4.19
C PRO A 59 15.08 17.84 -5.65
N GLU A 60 16.21 18.04 -6.34
CA GLU A 60 16.26 18.35 -7.77
C GLU A 60 15.84 17.21 -8.70
N GLU A 61 15.75 15.98 -8.18
CA GLU A 61 15.29 14.78 -8.89
C GLU A 61 13.81 14.48 -8.65
N TYR A 62 13.15 15.22 -7.76
CA TYR A 62 11.73 15.00 -7.51
C TYR A 62 10.89 15.37 -8.73
N PRO A 63 9.78 14.65 -8.99
CA PRO A 63 8.89 15.03 -10.07
C PRO A 63 8.33 16.45 -9.84
N PRO A 64 8.27 17.30 -10.87
CA PRO A 64 7.73 18.65 -10.79
C PRO A 64 6.37 18.76 -10.09
N VAL A 65 6.17 19.85 -9.33
CA VAL A 65 4.85 20.18 -8.77
C VAL A 65 3.83 20.39 -9.89
N GLY A 66 2.65 19.78 -9.74
CA GLY A 66 1.58 19.76 -10.72
C GLY A 66 1.64 18.58 -11.70
N GLU A 67 2.76 17.86 -11.77
CA GLU A 67 2.90 16.68 -12.62
C GLU A 67 2.02 15.53 -12.12
N GLN A 68 1.47 14.77 -13.07
CA GLN A 68 0.75 13.54 -12.77
C GLN A 68 1.64 12.33 -13.05
N VAL A 69 1.84 11.51 -12.03
CA VAL A 69 2.73 10.35 -12.04
C VAL A 69 1.95 9.06 -11.76
N ASP A 70 2.50 7.95 -12.24
CA ASP A 70 2.07 6.62 -11.82
C ASP A 70 2.76 6.28 -10.50
N ALA A 71 2.01 5.71 -9.57
CA ALA A 71 2.52 5.27 -8.29
C ALA A 71 1.83 3.98 -7.83
N VAL A 72 2.40 3.31 -6.83
CA VAL A 72 1.77 2.17 -6.16
C VAL A 72 1.44 2.55 -4.72
N VAL A 73 0.26 2.15 -4.24
CA VAL A 73 -0.10 2.26 -2.83
C VAL A 73 0.79 1.33 -2.02
N GLN A 74 1.73 1.91 -1.29
CA GLN A 74 2.70 1.15 -0.49
C GLN A 74 2.15 0.84 0.89
N GLU A 75 1.50 1.81 1.53
CA GLU A 75 0.92 1.68 2.86
C GLU A 75 -0.32 2.57 2.98
N ILE A 76 -1.31 2.11 3.74
CA ILE A 76 -2.47 2.93 4.11
C ILE A 76 -2.54 2.97 5.64
N SER A 77 -2.19 4.10 6.23
CA SER A 77 -2.28 4.32 7.66
C SER A 77 -3.72 4.66 8.04
N ARG A 78 -4.39 3.70 8.67
CA ARG A 78 -5.78 3.81 9.17
C ARG A 78 -5.86 3.67 10.68
N TYR A 79 -4.74 3.77 11.39
CA TYR A 79 -4.71 3.59 12.85
C TYR A 79 -5.33 4.78 13.59
N HIS A 80 -5.12 6.01 13.10
CA HIS A 80 -5.78 7.22 13.58
C HIS A 80 -6.17 8.13 12.41
N PRO A 81 -7.19 8.99 12.55
CA PRO A 81 -7.49 10.02 11.55
C PRO A 81 -6.47 11.18 11.60
N PRO A 82 -6.23 11.87 10.47
CA PRO A 82 -6.74 11.55 9.13
C PRO A 82 -6.07 10.29 8.53
N VAL A 83 -6.78 9.60 7.62
CA VAL A 83 -6.18 8.49 6.85
C VAL A 83 -5.05 9.05 5.99
N TRP A 84 -3.94 8.32 5.92
CA TRP A 84 -2.78 8.69 5.13
C TRP A 84 -2.34 7.54 4.22
N ILE A 85 -1.98 7.87 2.99
CA ILE A 85 -1.44 6.91 2.02
C ILE A 85 0.03 7.23 1.78
N ARG A 86 0.90 6.25 1.99
CA ARG A 86 2.26 6.31 1.48
C ARG A 86 2.29 5.61 0.12
N LEU A 87 2.82 6.29 -0.89
CA LEU A 87 3.01 5.71 -2.21
C LEU A 87 4.49 5.42 -2.46
N THR A 88 4.75 4.65 -3.52
CA THR A 88 6.06 4.52 -4.16
C THR A 88 5.93 4.85 -5.64
N MET A 89 6.92 5.56 -6.18
CA MET A 89 7.05 5.91 -7.60
C MET A 89 8.19 5.15 -8.27
N ARG A 90 8.84 4.22 -7.57
CA ARG A 90 9.95 3.45 -8.15
C ARG A 90 9.44 2.59 -9.30
N ALA A 91 10.18 2.62 -10.41
CA ALA A 91 9.87 1.82 -11.59
C ALA A 91 9.85 0.32 -11.30
N ALA A 92 10.66 -0.15 -10.33
CA ALA A 92 10.62 -1.54 -9.87
C ALA A 92 9.27 -1.89 -9.24
N ASP A 93 8.78 -1.05 -8.32
CA ASP A 93 7.54 -1.28 -7.60
C ASP A 93 6.31 -1.17 -8.52
N LEU A 94 6.35 -0.27 -9.51
CA LEU A 94 5.32 -0.16 -10.55
C LEU A 94 5.19 -1.43 -11.41
N ARG A 95 6.31 -2.14 -11.63
CA ARG A 95 6.28 -3.43 -12.36
C ARG A 95 5.82 -4.56 -11.45
N GLU A 96 6.36 -4.61 -10.25
CA GLU A 96 6.06 -5.65 -9.27
C GLU A 96 6.33 -5.11 -7.87
N PHE A 97 5.27 -4.85 -7.14
CA PHE A 97 5.36 -4.41 -5.75
C PHE A 97 5.41 -5.63 -4.84
N SER A 98 6.52 -5.72 -4.09
CA SER A 98 6.71 -6.75 -3.08
C SER A 98 6.88 -6.12 -1.70
N TRP A 99 6.42 -6.84 -0.67
CA TRP A 99 6.52 -6.40 0.71
C TRP A 99 6.85 -7.57 1.63
N PRO A 100 7.54 -7.35 2.77
CA PRO A 100 7.77 -8.40 3.73
C PRO A 100 6.45 -8.99 4.25
N CYS A 101 6.35 -10.32 4.21
CA CYS A 101 5.25 -11.05 4.81
C CYS A 101 5.35 -10.93 6.34
N GLY A 102 4.29 -10.44 6.99
CA GLY A 102 4.19 -10.33 8.45
C GLY A 102 4.17 -11.68 9.19
N CYS A 103 4.14 -12.80 8.46
CA CYS A 103 4.16 -14.14 9.02
C CYS A 103 5.56 -14.79 9.03
N CYS A 104 6.30 -14.68 7.93
CA CYS A 104 7.59 -15.37 7.75
C CYS A 104 8.77 -14.43 7.45
N GLY A 105 8.51 -13.13 7.24
CA GLY A 105 9.50 -12.12 6.91
C GLY A 105 10.01 -12.12 5.47
N GLN A 106 9.71 -13.15 4.66
CA GLN A 106 10.09 -13.20 3.25
C GLN A 106 9.20 -12.28 2.41
N LEU A 107 9.72 -11.81 1.27
CA LEU A 107 8.96 -10.97 0.36
C LEU A 107 7.77 -11.74 -0.24
N THR A 108 6.62 -11.07 -0.31
CA THR A 108 5.42 -11.52 -1.03
C THR A 108 5.05 -10.48 -2.07
N ILE A 109 4.53 -10.92 -3.21
CA ILE A 109 4.15 -10.01 -4.31
C ILE A 109 2.70 -9.59 -4.10
N LEU A 110 2.46 -8.28 -4.00
CA LEU A 110 1.14 -7.68 -3.76
C LEU A 110 0.52 -7.07 -5.03
N SER A 111 1.29 -6.95 -6.12
CA SER A 111 0.75 -6.62 -7.44
C SER A 111 -0.21 -7.72 -7.95
N PRO A 112 -1.09 -7.40 -8.92
CA PRO A 112 -2.00 -8.38 -9.52
C PRO A 112 -1.30 -9.66 -9.99
N GLY A 113 -1.89 -10.82 -9.70
CA GLY A 113 -1.29 -12.13 -9.97
C GLY A 113 -0.25 -12.60 -8.94
N GLY A 114 0.16 -11.73 -8.01
CA GLY A 114 1.09 -12.04 -6.94
C GLY A 114 0.57 -13.06 -5.92
N ASP A 115 1.45 -13.54 -5.06
CA ASP A 115 1.14 -14.56 -4.05
C ASP A 115 0.64 -14.00 -2.70
N GLY A 116 0.67 -12.67 -2.55
CA GLY A 116 0.36 -11.97 -1.32
C GLY A 116 -1.08 -11.50 -1.19
N VAL A 117 -1.45 -11.21 0.05
CA VAL A 117 -2.71 -10.57 0.46
C VAL A 117 -2.42 -9.51 1.52
N THR A 118 -3.27 -8.49 1.56
CA THR A 118 -3.31 -7.52 2.67
C THR A 118 -4.36 -7.97 3.69
N VAL A 119 -3.97 -8.01 4.96
CA VAL A 119 -4.84 -8.34 6.08
C VAL A 119 -5.11 -7.08 6.89
N ASP A 120 -6.38 -6.71 7.00
CA ASP A 120 -6.87 -5.62 7.84
C ASP A 120 -7.38 -6.20 9.16
N VAL A 121 -6.82 -5.74 10.28
CA VAL A 121 -7.20 -6.10 11.64
C VAL A 121 -7.93 -4.93 12.28
N ARG A 122 -9.17 -5.18 12.71
CA ARG A 122 -10.07 -4.17 13.27
C ARG A 122 -10.63 -4.65 14.61
N SER A 123 -10.86 -3.71 15.52
CA SER A 123 -11.57 -3.97 16.77
C SER A 123 -13.05 -3.64 16.60
N SER A 124 -13.93 -4.41 17.25
CA SER A 124 -15.34 -4.05 17.38
C SER A 124 -15.59 -2.88 18.33
N GLU A 125 -14.62 -2.56 19.19
CA GLU A 125 -14.77 -1.60 20.28
C GLU A 125 -14.24 -0.21 19.95
N LYS A 126 -13.25 -0.12 19.04
CA LYS A 126 -12.56 1.14 18.73
C LYS A 126 -12.43 1.33 17.24
N ALA A 127 -12.43 2.59 16.83
CA ALA A 127 -12.06 2.98 15.48
C ALA A 127 -10.57 2.71 15.23
N GLY A 128 -10.23 2.41 13.98
CA GLY A 128 -8.88 2.17 13.53
C GLY A 128 -8.70 0.78 12.91
N CYS A 129 -7.73 0.68 12.01
CA CYS A 129 -7.35 -0.55 11.36
C CYS A 129 -5.82 -0.65 11.32
N ALA A 130 -5.29 -1.78 11.78
CA ALA A 130 -3.91 -2.16 11.54
C ALA A 130 -3.87 -3.07 10.31
N SER A 131 -2.90 -2.89 9.44
CA SER A 131 -2.80 -3.67 8.20
C SER A 131 -1.41 -4.27 8.05
N PHE A 132 -1.33 -5.48 7.51
CA PHE A 132 -0.06 -6.10 7.16
C PHE A 132 -0.19 -6.98 5.91
N ALA A 133 0.92 -7.22 5.22
CA ALA A 133 1.00 -8.11 4.08
C ALA A 133 1.30 -9.54 4.53
N ALA A 134 0.78 -10.55 3.84
CA ALA A 134 1.16 -11.93 4.06
C ALA A 134 1.09 -12.76 2.78
N HIS A 135 1.95 -13.79 2.65
CA HIS A 135 1.69 -14.86 1.70
C HIS A 135 0.34 -15.51 2.01
N ARG A 136 -0.45 -15.84 0.98
CA ARG A 136 -1.72 -16.57 1.17
C ARG A 136 -1.52 -17.88 1.93
N SER A 137 -0.48 -18.64 1.61
CA SER A 137 -0.14 -19.89 2.28
C SER A 137 0.18 -19.68 3.76
N CYS A 138 1.04 -18.71 4.08
CA CYS A 138 1.41 -18.41 5.47
C CYS A 138 0.21 -18.00 6.33
N LEU A 139 -0.75 -17.26 5.76
CA LEU A 139 -1.99 -16.90 6.43
C LEU A 139 -2.89 -18.13 6.61
N ALA A 140 -3.09 -18.92 5.56
CA ALA A 140 -3.93 -20.12 5.61
C ALA A 140 -3.43 -21.17 6.61
N ASP A 141 -2.11 -21.27 6.82
CA ASP A 141 -1.50 -22.18 7.79
C ASP A 141 -1.64 -21.72 9.24
N ARG A 142 -1.93 -20.43 9.47
CA ARG A 142 -2.16 -19.85 10.79
C ARG A 142 -3.64 -19.83 11.19
N LEU A 143 -4.54 -20.13 10.26
CA LEU A 143 -5.96 -20.30 10.57
C LEU A 143 -6.20 -21.64 11.27
N ASN A 144 -7.28 -21.70 12.06
CA ASN A 144 -7.65 -22.93 12.75
C ASN A 144 -7.88 -24.06 11.72
N PRO A 145 -7.23 -25.23 11.89
CA PRO A 145 -7.29 -26.34 10.95
C PRO A 145 -8.70 -26.93 10.77
N ASP A 146 -9.60 -26.76 11.74
CA ASP A 146 -10.97 -27.27 11.66
C ASP A 146 -11.85 -26.45 10.69
N PHE A 147 -11.45 -25.22 10.35
CA PHE A 147 -12.16 -24.34 9.42
C PHE A 147 -11.59 -24.44 7.99
N ASN A 148 -11.63 -25.64 7.41
CA ASN A 148 -11.10 -25.93 6.08
C ASN A 148 -11.63 -24.98 4.97
N GLY A 149 -12.90 -24.56 5.07
CA GLY A 149 -13.49 -23.62 4.12
C GLY A 149 -12.84 -22.24 4.13
N ASP A 150 -12.38 -21.75 5.28
CA ASP A 150 -11.75 -20.43 5.38
C ASP A 150 -10.32 -20.47 4.87
N ARG A 151 -9.61 -21.56 5.15
CA ARG A 151 -8.28 -21.84 4.58
C ARG A 151 -8.34 -21.90 3.06
N ALA A 152 -9.29 -22.66 2.51
CA ALA A 152 -9.51 -22.74 1.06
C ALA A 152 -9.84 -21.37 0.45
N ARG A 153 -10.69 -20.57 1.12
CA ARG A 153 -11.01 -19.21 0.70
C ARG A 153 -9.79 -18.32 0.65
N VAL A 154 -8.98 -18.26 1.71
CA VAL A 154 -7.74 -17.46 1.73
C VAL A 154 -6.79 -17.83 0.60
N ILE A 155 -6.64 -19.12 0.29
CA ILE A 155 -5.80 -19.57 -0.83
C ILE A 155 -6.35 -19.12 -2.19
N ALA A 156 -7.67 -19.06 -2.34
CA ALA A 156 -8.34 -18.69 -3.59
C ALA A 156 -8.50 -17.18 -3.79
N VAL A 157 -8.41 -16.34 -2.75
CA VAL A 157 -8.60 -14.88 -2.87
C VAL A 157 -7.68 -14.29 -3.94
N GLY A 158 -8.27 -13.61 -4.93
CA GLY A 158 -7.53 -12.94 -6.01
C GLY A 158 -6.94 -13.89 -7.06
N ARG A 159 -7.33 -15.17 -7.05
CA ARG A 159 -7.11 -16.11 -8.15
C ARG A 159 -8.42 -16.25 -8.93
N GLU A 160 -8.34 -16.13 -10.25
CA GLU A 160 -9.45 -16.47 -11.17
C GLU A 160 -9.69 -17.98 -11.22
#